data_AF-T2IK19-F1
#
_entry.id   AF-T2IK19-F1
#
_cell.length_a   1.000
_cell.length_b   1.000
_cell.length_c   1.000
_cell.angle_alpha   90.00
_cell.angle_beta   90.00
_cell.angle_gamma   90.00
#
_symmetry.space_group_name_H-M   'P 1'
#
loop_
_entity.id
_entity.type
_entity.pdbx_description
1 polymer ?
#
loop_
_entity_poly.entity_id
_entity_poly.type
_entity_poly.pdbx_seq_one_letter_code
_entity_poly.pdbx_strand_id
1 'polypeptide(L)'
;MHLLKWKYQPTKRSKSWKSSIIEHRKRIRDSFEDSPSLKVYFANNFDLCYQDARELAAAETGLSIDEFPIESPFSEQDTLKPDYFPE
;
A
#
# COMPACT_ATOMS: atom_id res chain seq x y z
N MET A 1 2.56 1.59 2.47
CA MET A 1 4.04 1.41 2.44
C MET A 1 4.49 0.01 2.00
N HIS A 2 3.92 -1.10 2.50
CA HIS A 2 4.40 -2.45 2.13
C HIS A 2 4.35 -2.78 0.63
N LEU A 3 3.39 -2.28 -0.14
CA LEU A 3 3.37 -2.44 -1.61
C LEU A 3 4.54 -1.71 -2.29
N LEU A 4 4.99 -0.56 -1.77
CA LEU A 4 6.17 0.14 -2.27
C LEU A 4 7.43 -0.67 -1.99
N LYS A 5 7.60 -1.16 -0.77
CA LYS A 5 8.71 -2.07 -0.43
C LYS A 5 8.74 -3.30 -1.33
N TRP A 6 7.56 -3.87 -1.62
CA TRP A 6 7.42 -5.01 -2.52
C TRP A 6 7.88 -4.70 -3.95
N LYS A 7 7.45 -3.56 -4.50
CA LYS A 7 7.81 -3.12 -5.86
C LYS A 7 9.29 -2.75 -5.99
N TYR A 8 9.79 -1.92 -5.07
CA TYR A 8 11.10 -1.28 -5.21
C TYR A 8 12.25 -2.04 -4.54
N GLN A 9 11.97 -3.10 -3.76
CA GLN A 9 13.00 -4.00 -3.22
C GLN A 9 12.70 -5.48 -3.55
N PRO A 10 12.68 -5.88 -4.84
CA PRO A 10 12.30 -7.24 -5.26
C PRO A 10 13.18 -8.33 -4.64
N THR A 11 14.47 -8.04 -4.41
CA THR A 11 15.43 -8.96 -3.78
C THR A 11 15.22 -9.15 -2.27
N LYS A 12 14.44 -8.26 -1.62
CA LYS A 12 14.14 -8.31 -0.18
C LYS A 12 12.71 -8.77 0.13
N ARG A 13 11.95 -9.19 -0.89
CA ARG A 13 10.59 -9.72 -0.70
C ARG A 13 10.63 -10.89 0.28
N SER A 14 9.81 -10.80 1.32
CA SER A 14 9.75 -11.81 2.39
C SER A 14 8.33 -12.31 2.61
N LYS A 15 8.20 -13.50 3.20
CA LYS A 15 6.90 -14.05 3.63
C LYS A 15 6.22 -13.11 4.61
N SER A 16 6.97 -12.46 5.50
CA SER A 16 6.44 -11.48 6.46
C SER A 16 5.79 -10.29 5.75
N TRP A 17 6.46 -9.68 4.76
CA TRP A 17 5.88 -8.56 4.01
C TRP A 17 4.63 -8.97 3.24
N LYS A 18 4.66 -10.16 2.62
CA LYS A 18 3.48 -10.72 1.93
C LYS A 18 2.31 -10.89 2.89
N SER A 19 2.56 -11.47 4.07
CA SER A 19 1.54 -11.65 5.11
C SER A 19 0.97 -10.32 5.59
N SER A 20 1.82 -9.30 5.84
CA SER A 20 1.35 -7.96 6.23
C SER A 20 0.44 -7.33 5.17
N ILE A 21 0.80 -7.42 3.88
CA ILE A 21 -0.05 -6.91 2.78
C ILE A 21 -1.42 -7.60 2.79
N ILE A 22 -1.44 -8.93 2.89
CA ILE A 22 -2.69 -9.71 2.90
C ILE A 22 -3.54 -9.35 4.12
N GLU A 23 -2.93 -9.25 5.30
CA GLU A 23 -3.63 -8.94 6.54
C GLU A 23 -4.24 -7.54 6.53
N HIS A 24 -3.49 -6.52 6.10
CA HIS A 24 -4.02 -5.16 6.01
C HIS A 24 -5.17 -5.05 5.01
N ARG A 25 -5.12 -5.76 3.87
CA ARG A 25 -6.24 -5.81 2.92
C ARG A 25 -7.49 -6.40 3.54
N LYS A 26 -7.37 -7.49 4.30
CA LYS A 26 -8.52 -8.09 5.01
C LYS A 26 -9.12 -7.09 5.98
N ARG A 27 -8.30 -6.45 6.81
CA ARG A 27 -8.77 -5.45 7.79
C ARG A 27 -9.51 -4.27 7.13
N ILE A 28 -9.01 -3.79 5.99
CA ILE A 28 -9.68 -2.72 5.22
C ILE A 28 -11.02 -3.23 4.66
N ARG A 29 -11.05 -4.42 4.07
CA ARG A 29 -12.28 -5.04 3.56
C ARG A 29 -13.31 -5.18 4.67
N ASP A 30 -12.93 -5.75 5.81
CA ASP A 30 -13.82 -5.97 6.94
C ASP A 30 -14.36 -4.61 7.46
N SER A 31 -13.51 -3.57 7.50
CA SER A 31 -13.93 -2.20 7.82
C SER A 31 -14.95 -1.63 6.80
N PHE A 32 -14.80 -1.95 5.51
CA PHE A 32 -15.76 -1.54 4.48
C PHE A 32 -17.07 -2.32 4.52
N GLU A 33 -17.05 -3.55 5.00
CA GLU A 33 -18.25 -4.36 5.25
C GLU A 33 -19.04 -3.80 6.43
N ASP A 34 -18.35 -3.46 7.52
CA ASP A 34 -18.95 -2.84 8.72
C ASP A 34 -19.47 -1.42 8.45
N SER A 35 -18.77 -0.65 7.60
CA SER A 35 -19.15 0.73 7.28
C SER A 35 -18.87 1.07 5.81
N PRO A 36 -19.88 0.92 4.92
CA PRO A 36 -19.72 1.20 3.50
C PRO A 36 -19.34 2.64 3.16
N SER A 37 -19.66 3.61 4.02
CA SER A 37 -19.28 5.03 3.84
C SER A 37 -17.77 5.25 3.88
N LEU A 38 -17.02 4.34 4.52
CA LEU A 38 -15.56 4.39 4.54
C LEU A 38 -14.93 4.20 3.16
N LYS A 39 -15.64 3.61 2.18
CA LYS A 39 -15.15 3.51 0.80
C LYS A 39 -14.94 4.88 0.16
N VAL A 40 -15.88 5.81 0.38
CA VAL A 40 -15.78 7.18 -0.12
C VAL A 40 -14.66 7.93 0.60
N TYR A 41 -14.55 7.72 1.93
CA TYR A 41 -13.46 8.31 2.70
C TYR A 41 -12.09 7.80 2.22
N PHE A 42 -11.95 6.50 1.98
CA PHE A 42 -10.73 5.90 1.43
C PHE A 42 -10.34 6.52 0.09
N ALA A 43 -11.29 6.63 -0.85
CA ALA A 43 -11.03 7.23 -2.17
C ALA A 43 -10.57 8.69 -2.06
N ASN A 44 -11.27 9.49 -1.25
CA ASN A 44 -10.96 10.91 -1.07
C ASN A 44 -9.61 11.16 -0.36
N ASN A 45 -9.08 10.18 0.38
CA ASN A 45 -7.84 10.32 1.14
C ASN A 45 -6.69 9.46 0.58
N PHE A 46 -6.87 8.80 -0.56
CA PHE A 46 -5.90 7.86 -1.10
C PHE A 46 -4.53 8.50 -1.33
N ASP A 47 -4.51 9.70 -1.93
CA ASP A 47 -3.26 10.43 -2.21
C ASP A 47 -2.51 10.81 -0.94
N LEU A 48 -3.23 11.23 0.10
CA LEU A 48 -2.63 11.55 1.40
C LEU A 48 -2.02 10.29 2.03
N CYS A 49 -2.77 9.19 2.07
CA CYS A 49 -2.26 7.90 2.54
C CYS A 49 -1.06 7.40 1.72
N TYR A 50 -1.01 7.73 0.42
CA TYR A 50 0.12 7.42 -0.43
C TYR A 50 1.37 8.23 -0.04
N GLN A 51 1.25 9.54 0.21
CA GLN A 51 2.40 10.35 0.66
C GLN A 51 2.97 9.83 1.98
N ASP A 52 2.12 9.53 2.96
CA ASP A 52 2.55 8.92 4.23
C ASP A 52 3.25 7.57 3.99
N ALA A 53 2.68 6.76 3.09
CA ALA A 53 3.26 5.48 2.72
C ALA A 53 4.62 5.61 2.01
N ARG A 54 4.83 6.68 1.24
CA ARG A 54 6.07 7.02 0.52
C ARG A 54 7.17 7.36 1.50
N GLU A 55 6.89 8.21 2.48
CA GLU A 55 7.83 8.57 3.56
C GLU A 55 8.22 7.35 4.40
N LEU A 56 7.24 6.55 4.84
CA LEU A 56 7.48 5.33 5.60
C LEU A 56 8.31 4.31 4.81
N ALA A 57 8.03 4.16 3.51
CA ALA A 57 8.79 3.26 2.65
C ALA A 57 10.24 3.74 2.50
N ALA A 58 10.49 5.03 2.26
CA ALA A 58 11.84 5.58 2.19
C ALA A 58 12.62 5.33 3.49
N ALA A 59 12.00 5.66 4.64
CA ALA A 59 12.61 5.46 5.96
C ALA A 59 12.95 3.98 6.24
N GLU A 60 12.06 3.04 5.93
CA GLU A 60 12.28 1.62 6.22
C GLU A 60 13.23 0.93 5.22
N THR A 61 13.21 1.36 3.96
CA THR A 61 14.01 0.74 2.89
C THR A 61 15.43 1.28 2.81
N GLY A 62 15.66 2.49 3.34
CA GLY A 62 16.90 3.26 3.17
C GLY A 62 17.08 3.85 1.78
N LEU A 63 16.08 3.75 0.90
CA LEU A 63 16.09 4.35 -0.43
C LEU A 63 15.75 5.84 -0.34
N SER A 64 16.24 6.63 -1.31
CA SER A 64 15.81 8.03 -1.42
C SER A 64 14.30 8.10 -1.63
N ILE A 65 13.64 9.11 -1.04
CA ILE A 65 12.22 9.35 -1.27
C ILE A 65 11.92 9.56 -2.77
N ASP A 66 12.91 10.07 -3.53
CA ASP A 66 12.82 10.31 -4.97
C ASP A 66 12.79 9.03 -5.81
N GLU A 67 13.16 7.88 -5.25
CA GLU A 67 13.00 6.59 -5.95
C GLU A 67 11.52 6.16 -6.01
N PHE A 68 10.68 6.74 -5.16
CA PHE A 68 9.24 6.55 -5.19
C PHE A 68 8.58 7.73 -5.91
N PRO A 69 7.67 7.49 -6.86
CA PRO A 69 7.02 8.54 -7.63
C PRO A 69 6.18 9.45 -6.73
N ILE A 70 5.98 10.70 -7.17
CA ILE A 70 5.14 11.67 -6.45
C ILE A 70 3.67 11.23 -6.45
N GLU A 71 3.19 10.65 -7.54
CA GLU A 71 1.87 10.03 -7.64
C GLU A 71 1.94 8.53 -7.34
N SER A 72 0.86 7.97 -6.80
CA SER A 72 0.81 6.54 -6.50
C SER A 72 1.00 5.70 -7.77
N PRO A 73 1.93 4.74 -7.79
CA PRO A 73 2.10 3.82 -8.91
C PRO A 73 1.04 2.71 -8.92
N PHE A 74 0.08 2.77 -7.98
CA PHE A 74 -0.99 1.80 -7.78
C PHE A 74 -2.33 2.53 -7.79
N SER A 75 -3.34 1.95 -8.43
CA SER A 75 -4.71 2.43 -8.27
C SER A 75 -5.27 2.03 -6.91
N GLU A 76 -6.26 2.78 -6.42
CA GLU A 76 -7.09 2.39 -5.28
C GLU A 76 -7.54 0.92 -5.34
N GLN A 77 -8.04 0.50 -6.51
CA GLN A 77 -8.53 -0.86 -6.74
C GLN A 77 -7.42 -1.90 -6.62
N ASP A 78 -6.23 -1.62 -7.16
CA ASP A 78 -5.07 -2.51 -7.06
C ASP A 78 -4.61 -2.69 -5.62
N THR A 79 -4.65 -1.62 -4.81
CA THR A 79 -4.25 -1.71 -3.41
C THR A 79 -5.17 -2.61 -2.59
N LEU A 80 -6.45 -2.72 -2.97
CA LEU A 80 -7.45 -3.56 -2.31
C LEU A 80 -7.52 -4.99 -2.85
N LYS A 81 -7.06 -5.21 -4.09
CA LYS A 81 -7.18 -6.51 -4.77
C LYS A 81 -6.34 -7.60 -4.04
N PRO A 82 -6.95 -8.71 -3.59
CA PRO A 82 -6.27 -9.72 -2.77
C PRO A 82 -5.00 -10.27 -3.40
N ASP A 83 -5.06 -10.56 -4.71
CA ASP A 83 -3.98 -11.21 -5.46
C ASP A 83 -3.04 -10.22 -6.17
N TYR A 84 -3.23 -8.92 -5.96
CA TYR A 84 -2.36 -7.93 -6.59
C TYR A 84 -1.04 -7.81 -5.85
N PHE A 85 0.06 -8.08 -6.56
CA PHE A 85 1.42 -7.82 -6.12
C PHE A 85 2.17 -7.21 -7.30
N PRO A 86 2.70 -5.97 -7.19
CA PRO A 86 3.38 -5.33 -8.29
C PRO A 86 4.68 -6.07 -8.64
N GLU A 87 5.01 -6.14 -9.92
CA GLU A 87 6.27 -6.69 -10.42
C GLU A 87 7.46 -5.78 -10.12
#